data_AF-A0A2T6F5E2-F1
#
_entry.id   AF-A0A2T6F5E2-F1
#
_cell.length_a   1.000
_cell.length_b   1.000
_cell.length_c   1.000
_cell.angle_alpha   90.00
_cell.angle_beta   90.00
_cell.angle_gamma   90.00
#
_symmetry.space_group_name_H-M   'P 1'
#
loop_
_entity.id
_entity.type
_entity.pdbx_description
1 polymer ?
#
loop_
_entity_poly.entity_id
_entity_poly.type
_entity_poly.pdbx_seq_one_letter_code
_entity_poly.pdbx_strand_id
1 'polypeptide(L)' 'MAVRALDVQEGGDHYKNLVIQPVEYIHKNGIGFCEGSAIKYLTRWRSKGGIEDLRKAKHFIDLLIEMEQGKKEAK' A
#
# COMPACT_ATOMS: atom_id res chain seq x y z
N MET A 1 -19.74 -13.07 18.39
CA MET A 1 -18.71 -13.19 17.33
C MET A 1 -17.59 -12.22 17.68
N ALA A 2 -16.33 -12.66 17.65
CA ALA A 2 -15.20 -11.77 17.90
C ALA A 2 -15.03 -10.80 16.72
N VAL A 3 -14.83 -9.51 17.01
CA VAL A 3 -14.53 -8.49 15.99
C VAL A 3 -13.15 -8.78 15.40
N ARG A 4 -13.04 -8.85 14.07
CA ARG A 4 -11.74 -9.06 13.41
C ARG A 4 -11.07 -7.72 13.18
N ALA A 5 -9.74 -7.72 13.14
CA ALA A 5 -8.97 -6.51 12.81
C ALA A 5 -9.29 -5.95 11.42
N LEU A 6 -9.74 -6.79 10.47
CA LEU A 6 -10.20 -6.34 9.15
C LEU A 6 -11.57 -5.63 9.21
N ASP A 7 -12.37 -5.85 10.25
CA ASP A 7 -13.70 -5.21 10.38
C ASP A 7 -13.61 -3.80 10.98
N VAL A 8 -12.43 -3.42 11.49
CA VAL A 8 -12.19 -2.15 12.19
C VAL A 8 -11.09 -1.38 11.48
N GLN A 9 -11.24 -0.06 11.39
CA GLN A 9 -10.17 0.82 10.95
C GLN A 9 -9.93 1.89 12.00
N GLU A 10 -8.70 1.95 12.51
CA GLU A 10 -8.27 3.03 13.39
C GLU A 10 -8.05 4.31 12.58
N GLY A 11 -9.00 5.24 12.67
CA GLY A 11 -8.97 6.54 11.99
C GLY A 11 -9.47 6.51 10.53
N GLY A 12 -10.57 7.22 10.26
CA GLY A 12 -11.22 7.29 8.94
C GLY A 12 -11.87 5.97 8.52
N ASP A 13 -12.21 5.83 7.23
CA ASP A 13 -12.94 4.66 6.68
C ASP A 13 -12.48 4.19 5.28
N HIS A 14 -11.37 4.73 4.80
CA HIS A 14 -10.85 4.56 3.43
C HIS A 14 -10.45 3.13 3.01
N TYR A 15 -10.43 2.15 3.92
CA TYR A 15 -10.20 0.73 3.60
C TYR A 15 -11.36 -0.18 3.96
N LYS A 16 -12.08 0.06 5.07
CA LYS A 16 -13.15 -0.86 5.53
C LYS A 16 -14.34 -1.00 4.57
N ASN A 17 -14.53 -0.05 3.66
CA ASN A 17 -15.59 -0.07 2.65
C ASN A 17 -15.17 -0.72 1.33
N LEU A 18 -13.93 -1.21 1.23
CA LEU A 18 -13.44 -1.89 0.02
C LEU A 18 -13.89 -3.35 0.00
N VAL A 19 -14.13 -3.87 -1.20
CA VAL A 19 -14.43 -5.30 -1.42
C VAL A 19 -13.28 -6.19 -0.91
N ILE A 20 -12.03 -5.74 -1.09
CA ILE A 20 -10.81 -6.37 -0.58
C ILE A 20 -9.92 -5.26 -0.03
N GLN A 21 -9.47 -5.36 1.22
CA GLN A 21 -8.53 -4.38 1.76
C GLN A 21 -7.13 -4.56 1.17
N PRO A 22 -6.36 -3.49 0.93
CA PRO A 22 -5.04 -3.61 0.33
C PRO A 22 -4.11 -4.50 1.15
N VAL A 23 -4.22 -4.50 2.49
CA VAL A 23 -3.44 -5.40 3.36
C VAL A 23 -3.69 -6.88 3.05
N GLU A 24 -4.93 -7.26 2.71
CA GLU A 24 -5.27 -8.64 2.35
C GLU A 24 -4.66 -9.02 1.00
N TYR A 25 -4.82 -8.16 -0.01
CA TYR A 25 -4.26 -8.39 -1.34
C TYR A 25 -2.72 -8.50 -1.30
N ILE A 26 -2.06 -7.57 -0.59
CA ILE A 26 -0.61 -7.52 -0.44
C ILE A 26 -0.11 -8.78 0.26
N HIS A 27 -0.74 -9.16 1.39
CA HIS A 27 -0.33 -10.31 2.17
C HIS A 27 -0.53 -11.64 1.41
N LYS A 28 -1.69 -11.82 0.77
CA LYS A 28 -2.01 -13.05 0.02
C LYS A 28 -1.09 -13.29 -1.19
N ASN A 29 -0.55 -12.22 -1.77
CA ASN A 29 0.33 -12.30 -2.94
C ASN A 29 1.83 -12.18 -2.60
N GLY A 30 2.21 -12.16 -1.32
CA GLY A 30 3.62 -12.05 -0.92
C GLY A 30 4.30 -10.76 -1.39
N ILE A 31 3.55 -9.67 -1.52
CA ILE A 31 4.04 -8.41 -2.06
C ILE A 31 4.91 -7.68 -1.02
N GLY A 32 6.07 -7.19 -1.45
CA GLY A 32 7.04 -6.48 -0.63
C GLY A 32 6.55 -5.14 -0.07
N PHE A 33 7.34 -4.56 0.84
CA PHE A 33 6.97 -3.33 1.54
C PHE A 33 6.80 -2.12 0.62
N CYS A 34 7.69 -1.97 -0.37
CA CYS A 34 7.68 -0.83 -1.28
C CYS A 34 6.47 -0.89 -2.21
N GLU A 35 6.29 -2.01 -2.90
CA GLU A 35 5.15 -2.30 -3.76
C GLU A 35 3.83 -2.24 -2.97
N GLY A 36 3.79 -2.83 -1.79
CA GLY A 36 2.62 -2.81 -0.92
C GLY A 36 2.27 -1.40 -0.44
N SER A 37 3.27 -0.57 -0.16
CA SER A 37 3.04 0.84 0.15
C SER A 37 2.55 1.63 -1.06
N ALA A 38 3.07 1.37 -2.27
CA ALA A 38 2.53 1.98 -3.48
C ALA A 38 1.05 1.59 -3.67
N ILE A 39 0.71 0.30 -3.57
CA ILE A 39 -0.66 -0.21 -3.68
C ILE A 39 -1.59 0.47 -2.66
N LYS A 40 -1.23 0.50 -1.37
CA LYS A 40 -2.12 1.07 -0.33
C LYS A 40 -2.47 2.54 -0.62
N TYR A 41 -1.50 3.33 -1.09
CA TYR A 41 -1.72 4.73 -1.44
C TYR A 41 -2.56 4.89 -2.72
N LEU A 42 -2.29 4.09 -3.75
CA LEU A 42 -3.10 4.03 -4.98
C LEU A 42 -4.54 3.56 -4.71
N THR A 43 -4.77 2.77 -3.67
CA THR A 43 -6.12 2.36 -3.28
C THR A 43 -6.90 3.51 -2.64
N ARG A 44 -6.29 4.26 -1.71
CA ARG A 44 -7.02 5.23 -0.87
C ARG A 44 -6.99 6.69 -1.33
N TRP A 45 -6.27 7.03 -2.40
CA TRP A 45 -6.03 8.45 -2.72
C TRP A 45 -7.33 9.23 -2.95
N ARG A 46 -8.37 8.62 -3.52
CA ARG A 46 -9.68 9.30 -3.70
C ARG A 46 -10.44 9.51 -2.39
N SER A 47 -10.22 8.66 -1.39
CA SER A 47 -10.99 8.62 -0.14
C SER A 47 -10.25 9.22 1.06
N LYS A 48 -8.94 9.51 0.95
CA LYS A 48 -8.16 10.10 2.05
C LYS A 48 -7.24 11.24 1.64
N GLY A 49 -6.12 10.95 0.96
CA GLY A 49 -5.00 11.90 0.82
C GLY A 49 -4.91 12.63 -0.52
N GLY A 50 -5.82 12.39 -1.45
CA GLY A 50 -5.82 13.05 -2.77
C GLY A 50 -4.49 12.89 -3.51
N ILE A 51 -4.05 13.98 -4.13
CA ILE A 51 -2.78 14.03 -4.89
C ILE A 51 -1.56 13.72 -4.00
N GLU A 52 -1.62 14.00 -2.69
CA GLU A 52 -0.50 13.70 -1.79
C GLU A 52 -0.25 12.19 -1.67
N ASP A 53 -1.31 11.37 -1.61
CA ASP A 53 -1.16 9.91 -1.62
C ASP A 53 -0.61 9.42 -2.97
N LEU A 54 -0.96 10.06 -4.10
CA LEU A 54 -0.34 9.74 -5.39
C LEU A 54 1.17 10.03 -5.40
N ARG A 55 1.59 11.15 -4.81
CA ARG A 55 3.02 11.48 -4.65
C ARG A 55 3.74 10.46 -3.77
N LYS A 56 3.11 10.02 -2.68
CA LYS A 56 3.65 8.95 -1.82
C LYS A 56 3.76 7.62 -2.58
N ALA A 57 2.76 7.25 -3.38
CA ALA A 57 2.83 6.06 -4.21
C ALA A 57 4.00 6.11 -5.20
N LYS A 58 4.17 7.24 -5.91
CA LYS A 58 5.31 7.46 -6.80
C LYS A 58 6.64 7.30 -6.07
N HIS A 59 6.79 7.92 -4.90
CA HIS A 59 8.04 7.85 -4.14
C HIS A 59 8.41 6.41 -3.76
N PHE A 60 7.44 5.58 -3.36
CA PHE A 60 7.71 4.16 -3.06
C PHE A 60 8.12 3.35 -4.29
N ILE A 61 7.62 3.71 -5.48
CA ILE A 61 8.06 3.12 -6.74
C ILE A 61 9.51 3.56 -7.06
N ASP A 62 9.83 4.85 -6.89
CA ASP A 62 11.18 5.36 -7.10
C ASP A 62 12.20 4.64 -6.19
N LEU A 63 11.88 4.50 -4.89
CA LEU A 63 12.71 3.76 -3.93
C LEU A 63 12.96 2.31 -4.36
N LEU A 64 11.92 1.61 -4.82
CA LEU A 64 12.04 0.23 -5.29
C LEU A 64 12.98 0.13 -6.50
N ILE A 65 12.86 1.06 -7.45
CA ILE A 65 13.73 1.12 -8.63
C ILE A 65 15.19 1.30 -8.20
N GLU A 66 15.48 2.25 -7.31
CA GLU A 66 16.82 2.51 -6.79
C GLU A 66 17.42 1.27 -6.10
N MET A 67 16.64 0.60 -5.25
CA MET A 67 17.07 -0.62 -4.55
C MET A 67 17.37 -1.77 -5.52
N GLU A 68 16.55 -1.97 -6.55
CA GLU A 68 16.75 -3.04 -7.53
C GLU A 68 17.89 -2.73 -8.51
N GLN A 69 18.11 -1.46 -8.84
CA GLN A 69 19.27 -1.04 -9.65
C GLN A 69 20.58 -1.17 -8.87
N GLY A 70 20.63 -0.71 -7.61
CA GLY A 70 21.81 -0.88 -6.77
C GLY A 70 22.20 -2.34 -6.55
N LYS A 71 21.22 -3.26 -6.49
CA LYS A 71 21.48 -4.72 -6.46
C LYS A 71 22.13 -5.24 -7.73
N LYS A 72 21.83 -4.67 -8.89
CA LYS A 72 22.42 -5.09 -10.18
C LYS A 72 23.86 -4.62 -10.32
N GLU A 73 24.21 -3.48 -9.75
CA GLU A 73 25.58 -2.92 -9.79
C GLU A 73 26.52 -3.63 -8.80
N ALA A 74 25.98 -4.20 -7.72
CA ALA A 74 26.75 -4.94 -6.72
C ALA A 74 27.01 -6.42 -7.08
N LYS A 75 26.58 -6.88 -8.27
CA LYS A 75 26.68 -8.27 -8.72
C LYS A 75 27.60 -8.41 -9.92
#